data_AF-A0A8B9A6M3-F1
#
_entry.id   AF-A0A8B9A6M3-F1
#
_cell.length_a   1.000
_cell.length_b   1.000
_cell.length_c   1.000
_cell.angle_alpha   90.00
_cell.angle_beta   90.00
_cell.angle_gamma   90.00
#
_symmetry.space_group_name_H-M   'P 1'
#
loop_
_entity.id
_entity.type
_entity.pdbx_description
1 polymer ?
#
loop_
_entity_poly.entity_id
_entity_poly.type
_entity_poly.pdbx_seq_one_letter_code
_entity_poly.pdbx_strand_id
1 'polypeptide(L)'
;MATASLVLAPTPFSRSRNSKLSLKKPSILLQRFPKASSHKPFSSRLRPPSSRPPPGGPAIPAARFRFLVACDDDGAKSKGLIPPRSAGADGGGTAVGFPNVLGILHLAASLGIILGADKFLKQAFAAAAIKFPSALFGMFCVFSVLMVLDYVAPSAAMGLMGFFDPATLFIQRWLPLFYVPSLVVLPLAVRDIPAASGLKICFILVGGWLASLCVAGYTAITVRKIVRTEMIPAEPMTKPSPFTSVELWAWTAIYILTFILALVSPIALGTSARTCLPFLLAATVLGYMLGSGLPSNVKKVFHPIICCAFAADLAALAYGYFSRSGMDAVLADYLTKVSSNPGAGDILMGFLGSVIISFAFSMFKQRKLVKRHAAEIFSSVIIATTFSLYSTAIIGRAVGLESTFTISILPRCITVALALSIVSLFEGANSSLTAAAVVVTGLVGANFVQAVMDKLQLHDPIARGIATASRFSFMDFTYFRMIPL
;
A
#
# COMPACT_ATOMS: atom_id res chain seq x y z
N MET A 1 4.14 39.51 -32.98
CA MET A 1 5.49 39.69 -33.56
C MET A 1 5.99 38.33 -34.04
N ALA A 2 6.66 38.33 -35.18
CA ALA A 2 6.74 37.26 -36.17
C ALA A 2 7.73 36.12 -35.85
N THR A 3 7.53 34.99 -36.57
CA THR A 3 8.53 33.99 -37.05
C THR A 3 9.21 33.08 -35.99
N ALA A 4 9.47 31.79 -36.17
CA ALA A 4 9.48 30.91 -37.34
C ALA A 4 9.24 29.43 -36.95
N SER A 5 8.49 28.73 -37.79
CA SER A 5 8.45 27.27 -37.89
C SER A 5 9.73 26.75 -38.57
N LEU A 6 10.28 25.63 -38.10
CA LEU A 6 11.21 24.83 -38.91
C LEU A 6 10.92 23.35 -38.76
N VAL A 7 10.24 22.87 -39.80
CA VAL A 7 10.04 21.49 -40.23
C VAL A 7 11.36 20.96 -40.77
N LEU A 8 11.77 19.75 -40.40
CA LEU A 8 12.65 18.94 -41.24
C LEU A 8 12.06 17.54 -41.42
N ALA A 9 11.63 17.28 -42.64
CA ALA A 9 11.25 16.00 -43.21
C ALA A 9 12.39 15.51 -44.16
N PRO A 10 12.38 14.24 -44.59
CA PRO A 10 13.54 13.41 -44.91
C PRO A 10 13.94 13.45 -46.40
N THR A 11 15.08 12.83 -46.77
CA THR A 11 15.40 12.39 -48.16
C THR A 11 16.70 11.57 -48.21
N PRO A 12 17.00 10.81 -49.30
CA PRO A 12 17.27 9.37 -49.21
C PRO A 12 18.59 8.95 -49.87
N PHE A 13 18.94 7.66 -49.81
CA PHE A 13 19.82 7.06 -50.82
C PHE A 13 19.42 5.61 -51.15
N SER A 14 19.35 5.37 -52.46
CA SER A 14 18.99 4.16 -53.24
C SER A 14 20.26 3.86 -54.07
N ARG A 15 20.68 2.65 -54.52
CA ARG A 15 19.98 1.52 -55.12
C ARG A 15 21.01 0.40 -55.45
N SER A 16 20.53 -0.86 -55.48
CA SER A 16 20.83 -1.96 -56.43
C SER A 16 22.16 -2.74 -56.38
N ARG A 17 22.10 -4.08 -56.20
CA ARG A 17 21.97 -5.06 -57.30
C ARG A 17 21.70 -6.50 -56.82
N ASN A 18 20.83 -7.19 -57.56
CA ASN A 18 20.41 -8.59 -57.42
C ASN A 18 21.50 -9.60 -57.84
N SER A 19 21.49 -10.80 -57.24
CA SER A 19 21.63 -12.08 -57.97
C SER A 19 21.10 -13.27 -57.16
N LYS A 20 20.26 -14.08 -57.83
CA LYS A 20 19.63 -15.33 -57.39
C LYS A 20 20.65 -16.45 -57.12
N LEU A 21 20.32 -17.42 -56.25
CA LEU A 21 20.49 -18.90 -56.37
C LEU A 21 20.13 -19.54 -54.99
N SER A 22 18.97 -20.15 -54.79
CA SER A 22 18.55 -21.54 -55.06
C SER A 22 19.24 -22.66 -54.25
N LEU A 23 18.40 -23.40 -53.52
CA LEU A 23 18.44 -24.85 -53.21
C LEU A 23 19.24 -25.46 -52.02
N LYS A 24 18.44 -26.04 -51.10
CA LYS A 24 18.52 -27.37 -50.44
C LYS A 24 19.63 -27.70 -49.41
N LYS A 25 19.16 -28.08 -48.20
CA LYS A 25 19.78 -29.03 -47.23
C LYS A 25 20.08 -30.40 -47.87
N PRO A 26 21.08 -31.17 -47.39
CA PRO A 26 20.87 -32.23 -46.35
C PRO A 26 22.07 -32.43 -45.37
N SER A 27 21.88 -32.72 -44.07
CA SER A 27 21.79 -34.03 -43.37
C SER A 27 23.11 -34.81 -43.11
N ILE A 28 23.50 -34.86 -41.82
CA ILE A 28 23.87 -36.03 -40.96
C ILE A 28 24.98 -37.04 -41.37
N LEU A 29 25.91 -37.29 -40.44
CA LEU A 29 26.60 -38.57 -40.08
C LEU A 29 27.36 -38.31 -38.74
N LEU A 30 27.17 -38.90 -37.55
CA LEU A 30 26.71 -40.19 -36.99
C LEU A 30 27.75 -41.35 -37.04
N GLN A 31 28.30 -41.68 -35.87
CA GLN A 31 28.76 -43.01 -35.42
C GLN A 31 28.57 -43.06 -33.90
N ARG A 32 28.17 -44.13 -33.19
CA ARG A 32 27.51 -45.46 -33.38
C ARG A 32 27.44 -46.03 -31.92
N PHE A 33 26.28 -46.22 -31.28
CA PHE A 33 25.57 -47.50 -30.98
C PHE A 33 26.38 -48.63 -30.29
N PRO A 34 25.78 -49.46 -29.40
CA PRO A 34 24.58 -50.25 -29.70
C PRO A 34 23.49 -50.42 -28.61
N LYS A 35 22.39 -51.04 -29.07
CA LYS A 35 21.05 -51.29 -28.49
C LYS A 35 20.85 -52.75 -28.06
N ALA A 36 19.77 -52.98 -27.29
CA ALA A 36 18.83 -54.13 -27.21
C ALA A 36 18.69 -54.67 -25.76
N SER A 37 17.55 -55.12 -25.20
CA SER A 37 16.25 -55.57 -25.73
C SER A 37 15.18 -55.68 -24.61
N SER A 38 13.92 -55.44 -25.00
CA SER A 38 12.62 -56.09 -24.65
C SER A 38 12.05 -56.29 -23.22
N HIS A 39 10.72 -56.05 -23.18
CA HIS A 39 9.62 -56.62 -22.36
C HIS A 39 8.88 -55.76 -21.32
N LYS A 40 7.60 -55.45 -21.66
CA LYS A 40 6.42 -55.26 -20.77
C LYS A 40 5.72 -56.64 -20.60
N PRO A 41 4.60 -56.80 -19.85
CA PRO A 41 4.01 -56.11 -18.68
C PRO A 41 3.58 -57.11 -17.56
N PHE A 42 3.28 -56.68 -16.31
CA PHE A 42 2.11 -57.20 -15.55
C PHE A 42 1.89 -56.46 -14.21
N SER A 43 0.62 -56.36 -13.83
CA SER A 43 0.10 -55.78 -12.58
C SER A 43 0.07 -56.83 -11.45
N SER A 44 0.25 -56.44 -10.19
CA SER A 44 -0.75 -56.68 -9.13
C SER A 44 -0.27 -56.28 -7.74
N ARG A 45 -1.25 -55.76 -6.97
CA ARG A 45 -1.24 -55.53 -5.53
C ARG A 45 -0.84 -56.78 -4.76
N LEU A 46 -0.24 -56.61 -3.57
CA LEU A 46 -0.53 -57.44 -2.40
C LEU A 46 -0.20 -56.70 -1.09
N ARG A 47 -1.10 -56.89 -0.13
CA ARG A 47 -1.19 -56.31 1.23
C ARG A 47 -0.40 -57.18 2.26
N PRO A 48 -0.28 -56.76 3.53
CA PRO A 48 0.70 -57.26 4.51
C PRO A 48 0.26 -58.56 5.21
N PRO A 49 1.15 -59.20 6.01
CA PRO A 49 0.79 -60.39 6.77
C PRO A 49 0.25 -60.09 8.18
N SER A 50 -0.56 -61.03 8.67
CA SER A 50 -1.24 -61.08 9.97
C SER A 50 -1.11 -62.46 10.62
N SER A 51 -0.99 -62.55 11.94
CA SER A 51 -1.35 -63.72 12.81
C SER A 51 -1.05 -63.36 14.28
N ARG A 52 -1.69 -63.83 15.37
CA ARG A 52 -3.05 -64.27 15.82
C ARG A 52 -2.99 -64.31 17.40
N PRO A 53 -4.11 -64.26 18.17
CA PRO A 53 -4.23 -64.22 19.67
C PRO A 53 -4.47 -65.64 20.29
N PRO A 54 -4.82 -65.95 21.61
CA PRO A 54 -5.74 -65.31 22.62
C PRO A 54 -5.37 -65.59 24.14
N PRO A 55 -6.25 -65.74 25.20
CA PRO A 55 -7.63 -65.26 25.52
C PRO A 55 -7.87 -64.63 26.95
N GLY A 56 -9.02 -63.95 27.17
CA GLY A 56 -9.85 -64.10 28.40
C GLY A 56 -10.16 -62.89 29.34
N GLY A 57 -11.40 -62.37 29.32
CA GLY A 57 -12.17 -61.85 30.50
C GLY A 57 -12.29 -60.32 30.73
N PRO A 58 -13.38 -59.78 31.32
CA PRO A 58 -14.01 -58.52 30.83
C PRO A 58 -14.14 -57.31 31.82
N ALA A 59 -14.52 -56.16 31.23
CA ALA A 59 -15.43 -55.10 31.72
C ALA A 59 -14.92 -53.76 32.37
N ILE A 60 -15.27 -52.64 31.70
CA ILE A 60 -15.79 -51.33 32.20
C ILE A 60 -14.77 -50.22 32.63
N PRO A 61 -15.08 -48.91 32.41
CA PRO A 61 -14.10 -47.92 31.94
C PRO A 61 -13.80 -46.74 32.91
N ALA A 62 -12.93 -45.86 32.42
CA ALA A 62 -12.81 -44.41 32.72
C ALA A 62 -11.74 -43.94 33.73
N ALA A 63 -11.40 -42.67 33.55
CA ALA A 63 -10.54 -41.79 34.34
C ALA A 63 -9.05 -41.68 33.96
N ARG A 64 -8.81 -40.59 33.20
CA ARG A 64 -7.54 -39.87 33.06
C ARG A 64 -6.83 -39.66 34.41
N PHE A 65 -5.53 -39.92 34.45
CA PHE A 65 -4.62 -39.21 35.36
C PHE A 65 -3.29 -38.87 34.69
N ARG A 66 -2.81 -37.67 35.01
CA ARG A 66 -1.49 -37.09 34.68
C ARG A 66 -0.35 -37.96 35.25
N PHE A 67 0.85 -37.86 34.67
CA PHE A 67 2.15 -37.67 35.35
C PHE A 67 3.22 -37.54 34.24
N LEU A 68 3.90 -36.40 34.07
CA LEU A 68 5.15 -35.99 34.73
C LEU A 68 6.20 -37.12 34.78
N VAL A 69 7.27 -36.97 33.99
CA VAL A 69 8.54 -37.67 34.20
C VAL A 69 9.55 -36.64 34.68
N ALA A 70 10.12 -36.97 35.82
CA ALA A 70 11.16 -36.29 36.56
C ALA A 70 12.54 -36.46 35.91
N CYS A 71 13.46 -35.59 36.29
CA CYS A 71 14.86 -35.97 36.48
C CYS A 71 15.37 -35.26 37.73
N ASP A 72 15.93 -36.06 38.63
CA ASP A 72 16.42 -35.73 39.97
C ASP A 72 17.97 -35.61 39.97
N ASP A 73 18.52 -35.34 41.15
CA ASP A 73 19.92 -35.39 41.62
C ASP A 73 20.75 -34.08 41.74
N ASP A 74 20.52 -33.42 42.88
CA ASP A 74 21.43 -33.25 44.05
C ASP A 74 22.79 -32.51 44.00
N GLY A 75 22.99 -31.64 45.02
CA GLY A 75 24.32 -31.21 45.49
C GLY A 75 24.40 -29.85 46.22
N ALA A 76 24.27 -29.84 47.55
CA ALA A 76 24.20 -28.68 48.46
C ALA A 76 25.49 -27.83 48.66
N LYS A 77 25.33 -26.53 48.99
CA LYS A 77 25.97 -25.83 50.14
C LYS A 77 25.50 -24.37 50.30
N SER A 78 25.16 -24.01 51.55
CA SER A 78 24.71 -22.69 52.02
C SER A 78 25.77 -22.04 52.92
N LYS A 79 26.00 -20.73 52.77
CA LYS A 79 25.96 -19.70 53.83
C LYS A 79 26.75 -18.43 53.43
N GLY A 80 26.06 -17.29 53.50
CA GLY A 80 26.61 -15.93 53.42
C GLY A 80 25.47 -14.92 53.44
N LEU A 81 25.02 -14.54 54.64
CA LEU A 81 23.85 -13.70 54.90
C LEU A 81 24.31 -12.33 55.46
N ILE A 82 23.97 -11.23 54.77
CA ILE A 82 23.90 -9.85 55.32
C ILE A 82 22.65 -9.17 54.66
N PRO A 83 21.85 -8.35 55.38
CA PRO A 83 20.38 -8.26 55.24
C PRO A 83 19.86 -7.05 54.39
N PRO A 84 18.53 -6.82 54.26
CA PRO A 84 17.91 -6.24 53.05
C PRO A 84 17.46 -4.76 53.15
N ARG A 85 17.42 -4.07 52.00
CA ARG A 85 16.34 -3.20 51.45
C ARG A 85 16.90 -2.08 50.57
N SER A 86 16.54 -2.08 49.29
CA SER A 86 15.67 -1.04 48.71
C SER A 86 15.34 -1.41 47.26
N ALA A 87 14.06 -1.20 46.93
CA ALA A 87 13.41 -1.59 45.70
C ALA A 87 13.89 -0.76 44.50
N GLY A 88 14.03 -1.42 43.36
CA GLY A 88 14.14 -0.83 42.04
C GLY A 88 13.55 -1.82 41.03
N ALA A 89 12.22 -1.83 40.97
CA ALA A 89 11.45 -2.66 40.07
C ALA A 89 11.35 -2.04 38.67
N ASP A 90 11.09 -2.94 37.72
CA ASP A 90 10.45 -2.75 36.42
C ASP A 90 11.31 -2.36 35.20
N GLY A 91 11.18 -3.03 34.05
CA GLY A 91 10.20 -4.08 33.73
C GLY A 91 10.44 -4.71 32.36
N GLY A 92 10.32 -6.03 32.32
CA GLY A 92 10.07 -6.80 31.11
C GLY A 92 8.56 -6.93 30.87
N GLY A 93 8.19 -6.94 29.58
CA GLY A 93 6.94 -7.48 29.04
C GLY A 93 5.63 -7.06 29.70
N THR A 94 4.92 -6.11 29.11
CA THR A 94 3.47 -5.93 29.38
C THR A 94 2.66 -5.90 28.09
N ALA A 95 1.68 -6.80 28.05
CA ALA A 95 0.51 -6.73 27.20
C ALA A 95 -0.24 -5.41 27.47
N VAL A 96 -0.61 -4.70 26.42
CA VAL A 96 -1.23 -3.38 26.52
C VAL A 96 -2.73 -3.54 26.77
N GLY A 97 -3.12 -3.55 28.06
CA GLY A 97 -4.34 -2.87 28.51
C GLY A 97 -4.14 -1.34 28.39
N PHE A 98 -5.23 -0.58 28.34
CA PHE A 98 -5.32 0.89 28.09
C PHE A 98 -3.99 1.68 28.12
N PRO A 99 -3.64 2.44 27.07
CA PRO A 99 -2.36 3.14 27.01
C PRO A 99 -2.21 4.11 28.20
N ASN A 100 -1.08 4.03 28.89
CA ASN A 100 -0.67 4.99 29.92
C ASN A 100 -0.87 6.42 29.40
N VAL A 101 -1.40 7.32 30.24
CA VAL A 101 -1.67 8.74 29.91
C VAL A 101 -0.46 9.39 29.22
N LEU A 102 0.74 9.06 29.68
CA LEU A 102 2.01 9.53 29.10
C LEU A 102 2.20 9.11 27.63
N GLY A 103 1.80 7.90 27.26
CA GLY A 103 1.88 7.41 25.88
C GLY A 103 0.92 8.13 24.94
N ILE A 104 -0.30 8.43 25.42
CA ILE A 104 -1.28 9.25 24.68
C ILE A 104 -0.76 10.67 24.50
N LEU A 105 -0.17 11.24 25.56
CA LEU A 105 0.40 12.60 25.53
C LEU A 105 1.58 12.69 24.57
N HIS A 106 2.46 11.68 24.57
CA HIS A 106 3.58 11.60 23.64
C HIS A 106 3.12 11.40 22.18
N LEU A 107 2.09 10.58 21.94
CA LEU A 107 1.46 10.44 20.63
C LEU A 107 0.87 11.80 20.16
N ALA A 108 0.13 12.49 21.03
CA ALA A 108 -0.48 13.78 20.71
C ALA A 108 0.58 14.84 20.40
N ALA A 109 1.66 14.89 21.18
CA ALA A 109 2.77 15.82 20.96
C ALA A 109 3.50 15.54 19.63
N SER A 110 3.92 14.29 19.41
CA SER A 110 4.65 13.90 18.18
C SER A 110 3.79 14.07 16.92
N LEU A 111 2.52 13.67 16.96
CA LEU A 111 1.58 13.86 15.84
C LEU A 111 1.27 15.35 15.63
N GLY A 112 1.08 16.11 16.71
CA GLY A 112 0.84 17.55 16.68
C GLY A 112 1.99 18.32 16.03
N ILE A 113 3.24 17.93 16.28
CA ILE A 113 4.42 18.53 15.64
C ILE A 113 4.43 18.25 14.13
N ILE A 114 4.12 17.03 13.68
CA ILE A 114 4.06 16.70 12.25
C ILE A 114 2.93 17.47 11.56
N LEU A 115 1.75 17.57 12.19
CA LEU A 115 0.62 18.34 11.67
C LEU A 115 0.90 19.85 11.63
N GLY A 116 1.56 20.37 12.67
CA GLY A 116 1.99 21.75 12.76
C GLY A 116 3.01 22.08 11.66
N ALA A 117 3.99 21.21 11.44
CA ALA A 117 4.98 21.35 10.38
C ALA A 117 4.33 21.37 8.98
N ASP A 118 3.37 20.47 8.71
CA ASP A 118 2.63 20.48 7.44
C ASP A 118 1.85 21.79 7.24
N LYS A 119 1.12 22.26 8.25
CA LYS A 119 0.39 23.53 8.20
C LYS A 119 1.31 24.73 7.99
N PHE A 120 2.42 24.78 8.72
CA PHE A 120 3.42 25.84 8.59
C PHE A 120 4.03 25.86 7.19
N LEU A 121 4.42 24.70 6.66
CA LEU A 121 4.96 24.59 5.30
C LEU A 121 3.94 25.02 4.23
N LYS A 122 2.67 24.63 4.37
CA LYS A 122 1.59 25.10 3.48
C LYS A 122 1.44 26.62 3.50
N GLN A 123 1.46 27.24 4.69
CA GLN A 123 1.38 28.69 4.83
C GLN A 123 2.61 29.40 4.23
N ALA A 124 3.81 28.89 4.50
CA ALA A 124 5.05 29.45 3.96
C ALA A 124 5.10 29.39 2.43
N PHE A 125 4.71 28.26 1.83
CA PHE A 125 4.67 28.11 0.37
C PHE A 125 3.58 28.97 -0.28
N ALA A 126 2.43 29.11 0.37
CA ALA A 126 1.37 30.03 -0.07
C ALA A 126 1.85 31.48 -0.06
N ALA A 127 2.53 31.91 1.01
CA ALA A 127 3.11 33.25 1.11
C ALA A 127 4.21 33.51 0.08
N ALA A 128 4.98 32.47 -0.28
CA ALA A 128 6.02 32.53 -1.30
C ALA A 128 5.52 32.29 -2.74
N ALA A 129 4.22 32.09 -2.95
CA ALA A 129 3.60 31.76 -4.25
C ALA A 129 4.26 30.57 -4.99
N ILE A 130 4.80 29.60 -4.24
CA ILE A 130 5.47 28.43 -4.79
C ILE A 130 4.43 27.38 -5.16
N LYS A 131 4.27 27.09 -6.45
CA LYS A 131 3.36 26.05 -6.98
C LYS A 131 3.82 24.60 -6.72
N PHE A 132 4.78 24.37 -5.83
CA PHE A 132 5.30 23.04 -5.53
C PHE A 132 4.63 22.46 -4.26
N PRO A 133 4.37 21.15 -4.16
CA PRO A 133 3.74 20.56 -2.98
C PRO A 133 4.65 20.71 -1.76
N SER A 134 4.24 21.53 -0.80
CA SER A 134 5.01 21.85 0.41
C SER A 134 5.33 20.60 1.24
N ALA A 135 4.45 19.59 1.23
CA ALA A 135 4.65 18.33 1.93
C ALA A 135 5.84 17.51 1.37
N LEU A 136 6.07 17.53 0.05
CA LEU A 136 7.25 16.88 -0.57
C LEU A 136 8.54 17.55 -0.10
N PHE A 137 8.54 18.88 -0.05
CA PHE A 137 9.68 19.63 0.48
C PHE A 137 9.93 19.29 1.95
N GLY A 138 8.86 19.24 2.77
CA GLY A 138 8.94 18.81 4.17
C GLY A 138 9.54 17.42 4.35
N MET A 139 9.12 16.45 3.52
CA MET A 139 9.68 15.10 3.53
C MET A 139 11.20 15.10 3.28
N PHE A 140 11.66 15.80 2.23
CA PHE A 140 13.10 15.88 1.94
C PHE A 140 13.88 16.62 3.02
N CYS A 141 13.32 17.72 3.57
CA CYS A 141 13.93 18.47 4.65
C CYS A 141 14.13 17.59 5.90
N VAL A 142 13.09 16.89 6.35
CA VAL A 142 13.17 15.98 7.51
C VAL A 142 14.17 14.86 7.25
N PHE A 143 14.16 14.26 6.06
CA PHE A 143 15.13 13.22 5.70
C PHE A 143 16.57 13.73 5.70
N SER A 144 16.82 14.93 5.16
CA SER A 144 18.14 15.57 5.16
C SER A 144 18.62 15.89 6.57
N VAL A 145 17.75 16.44 7.43
CA VAL A 145 18.08 16.70 8.85
C VAL A 145 18.44 15.40 9.56
N LEU A 146 17.64 14.34 9.38
CA LEU A 146 17.93 13.03 9.94
C LEU A 146 19.27 12.47 9.41
N MET A 147 19.59 12.67 8.14
CA MET A 147 20.86 12.21 7.56
C MET A 147 22.08 12.97 8.08
N VAL A 148 21.98 14.29 8.23
CA VAL A 148 23.04 15.10 8.85
C VAL A 148 23.21 14.70 10.31
N LEU A 149 22.11 14.49 11.03
CA LEU A 149 22.14 14.08 12.43
C LEU A 149 22.72 12.67 12.60
N ASP A 150 22.42 11.72 11.70
CA ASP A 150 23.02 10.37 11.70
C ASP A 150 24.54 10.41 11.48
N TYR A 151 25.02 11.39 10.70
CA TYR A 151 26.45 11.58 10.44
C TYR A 151 27.19 12.25 11.60
N VAL A 152 26.59 13.28 12.22
CA VAL A 152 27.22 14.05 13.30
C VAL A 152 27.03 13.40 14.68
N ALA A 153 25.83 12.90 14.98
CA ALA A 153 25.44 12.38 16.28
C ALA A 153 24.38 11.25 16.13
N PRO A 154 24.80 10.00 15.86
CA PRO A 154 23.87 8.90 15.59
C PRO A 154 22.93 8.58 16.77
N SER A 155 23.35 8.86 18.02
CA SER A 155 22.49 8.75 19.20
C SER A 155 21.32 9.74 19.18
N ALA A 156 21.57 10.98 18.74
CA ALA A 156 20.54 12.01 18.60
C ALA A 156 19.56 11.67 17.47
N ALA A 157 20.05 11.10 16.36
CA ALA A 157 19.19 10.63 15.27
C ALA A 157 18.24 9.51 15.73
N MET A 158 18.74 8.54 16.50
CA MET A 158 17.91 7.49 17.10
C MET A 158 16.91 8.06 18.12
N GLY A 159 17.30 9.05 18.93
CA GLY A 159 16.40 9.74 19.85
C GLY A 159 15.26 10.47 19.14
N LEU A 160 15.56 11.18 18.05
CA LEU A 160 14.57 11.87 17.23
C LEU A 160 13.60 10.87 16.57
N MET A 161 14.11 9.75 16.06
CA MET A 161 13.30 8.67 15.52
C MET A 161 12.37 8.07 16.60
N GLY A 162 12.89 7.79 17.79
CA GLY A 162 12.11 7.24 18.91
C GLY A 162 11.00 8.18 19.40
N PHE A 163 11.23 9.50 19.35
CA PHE A 163 10.20 10.49 19.67
C PHE A 163 9.04 10.47 18.66
N PHE A 164 9.33 10.35 17.36
CA PHE A 164 8.30 10.32 16.31
C PHE A 164 7.73 8.93 16.03
N ASP A 165 8.28 7.87 16.62
CA ASP A 165 7.83 6.49 16.38
C ASP A 165 6.31 6.30 16.63
N PRO A 166 5.71 6.78 17.74
CA PRO A 166 4.27 6.64 17.96
C PRO A 166 3.42 7.33 16.89
N ALA A 167 3.80 8.53 16.47
CA ALA A 167 3.10 9.25 15.41
C ALA A 167 3.24 8.54 14.05
N THR A 168 4.43 8.04 13.71
CA THR A 168 4.65 7.31 12.44
C THR A 168 3.87 6.00 12.43
N LEU A 169 3.81 5.26 13.54
CA LEU A 169 3.00 4.04 13.65
C LEU A 169 1.50 4.33 13.55
N PHE A 170 1.03 5.41 14.17
CA PHE A 170 -0.36 5.85 14.03
C PHE A 170 -0.68 6.20 12.57
N ILE A 171 0.13 7.03 11.93
CA ILE A 171 -0.06 7.44 10.53
C ILE A 171 -0.04 6.23 9.61
N GLN A 172 0.91 5.30 9.79
CA GLN A 172 0.97 4.07 9.00
C GLN A 172 -0.26 3.18 9.19
N ARG A 173 -0.79 3.06 10.42
CA ARG A 173 -1.99 2.28 10.73
C ARG A 173 -3.23 2.84 10.04
N TRP A 174 -3.35 4.16 9.96
CA TRP A 174 -4.51 4.87 9.40
C TRP A 174 -4.29 5.39 7.97
N LEU A 175 -3.12 5.12 7.38
CA LEU A 175 -2.72 5.59 6.06
C LEU A 175 -3.80 5.36 4.99
N PRO A 176 -4.42 4.16 4.90
CA PRO A 176 -5.44 3.92 3.89
C PRO A 176 -6.65 4.85 4.01
N LEU A 177 -6.99 5.24 5.23
CA LEU A 177 -8.17 6.03 5.53
C LEU A 177 -8.03 7.49 5.08
N PHE A 178 -6.83 8.06 5.10
CA PHE A 178 -6.61 9.48 4.76
C PHE A 178 -6.85 9.81 3.27
N TYR A 179 -6.79 8.84 2.37
CA TYR A 179 -7.06 9.04 0.94
C TYR A 179 -8.36 8.39 0.45
N VAL A 180 -9.07 7.63 1.30
CA VAL A 180 -10.43 7.14 1.03
C VAL A 180 -11.40 8.24 0.61
N PRO A 181 -11.32 9.50 1.09
CA PRO A 181 -12.29 10.52 0.70
C PRO A 181 -12.44 10.70 -0.80
N SER A 182 -11.34 10.60 -1.54
CA SER A 182 -11.35 10.71 -3.00
C SER A 182 -12.09 9.55 -3.69
N LEU A 183 -12.22 8.40 -3.02
CA LEU A 183 -13.01 7.27 -3.49
C LEU A 183 -14.48 7.38 -3.10
N VAL A 184 -14.78 7.92 -1.91
CA VAL A 184 -16.16 8.16 -1.46
C VAL A 184 -16.87 9.12 -2.41
N VAL A 185 -16.19 10.18 -2.87
CA VAL A 185 -16.78 11.12 -3.84
C VAL A 185 -16.63 10.68 -5.30
N LEU A 186 -16.17 9.45 -5.55
CA LEU A 186 -16.02 8.93 -6.90
C LEU A 186 -17.36 8.86 -7.66
N PRO A 187 -18.48 8.38 -7.07
CA PRO A 187 -19.77 8.33 -7.76
C PRO A 187 -20.21 9.71 -8.28
N LEU A 188 -19.96 10.77 -7.52
CA LEU A 188 -20.19 12.16 -7.97
C LEU A 188 -19.30 12.52 -9.17
N ALA A 189 -18.00 12.21 -9.08
CA ALA A 189 -17.02 12.61 -10.10
C ALA A 189 -17.15 11.85 -11.43
N VAL A 190 -17.73 10.64 -11.43
CA VAL A 190 -17.88 9.81 -12.65
C VAL A 190 -19.24 9.94 -13.31
N ARG A 191 -20.23 10.55 -12.65
CA ARG A 191 -21.60 10.66 -13.16
C ARG A 191 -21.69 11.45 -14.47
N ASP A 192 -20.84 12.45 -14.62
CA ASP A 192 -20.78 13.31 -15.81
C ASP A 192 -19.86 12.75 -16.91
N ILE A 193 -19.21 11.60 -16.68
CA ILE A 193 -18.28 10.99 -17.63
C ILE A 193 -19.06 10.10 -18.61
N PRO A 194 -19.00 10.36 -19.92
CA PRO A 194 -19.60 9.46 -20.91
C PRO A 194 -19.06 8.04 -20.78
N ALA A 195 -19.93 7.03 -20.87
CA ALA A 195 -19.53 5.61 -20.72
C ALA A 195 -18.38 5.20 -21.68
N ALA A 196 -18.34 5.79 -22.87
CA ALA A 196 -17.24 5.62 -23.83
C ALA A 196 -15.89 6.08 -23.25
N SER A 197 -15.83 7.24 -22.59
CA SER A 197 -14.63 7.75 -21.93
C SER A 197 -14.22 6.88 -20.75
N GLY A 198 -15.19 6.38 -19.98
CA GLY A 198 -14.93 5.42 -18.90
C GLY A 198 -14.27 4.14 -19.39
N LEU A 199 -14.76 3.56 -20.49
CA LEU A 199 -14.18 2.34 -21.08
C LEU A 199 -12.74 2.58 -21.57
N LYS A 200 -12.48 3.74 -22.19
CA LYS A 200 -11.14 4.16 -22.60
C LYS A 200 -10.19 4.28 -21.40
N ILE A 201 -10.64 4.85 -20.29
CA ILE A 201 -9.86 4.93 -19.05
C ILE A 201 -9.54 3.53 -18.54
N CYS A 202 -10.54 2.65 -18.41
CA CYS A 202 -10.32 1.26 -17.97
C CYS A 202 -9.32 0.52 -18.85
N PHE A 203 -9.41 0.67 -20.17
CA PHE A 203 -8.46 0.10 -21.13
C PHE A 203 -7.04 0.61 -20.88
N ILE A 204 -6.86 1.93 -20.67
CA ILE A 204 -5.55 2.53 -20.37
C ILE A 204 -5.00 2.04 -19.03
N LEU A 205 -5.84 1.90 -18.01
CA LEU A 205 -5.41 1.42 -16.69
C LEU A 205 -4.95 -0.04 -16.75
N VAL A 206 -5.75 -0.93 -17.33
CA VAL A 206 -5.41 -2.37 -17.41
C VAL A 206 -4.28 -2.63 -18.40
N GLY A 207 -4.36 -2.07 -19.60
CA GLY A 207 -3.33 -2.23 -20.64
C GLY A 207 -2.00 -1.58 -20.23
N GLY A 208 -2.06 -0.37 -19.67
CA GLY A 208 -0.90 0.33 -19.14
C GLY A 208 -0.29 -0.37 -17.94
N TRP A 209 -1.10 -0.98 -17.07
CA TRP A 209 -0.64 -1.82 -15.96
C TRP A 209 0.08 -3.09 -16.43
N LEU A 210 -0.35 -3.73 -17.51
CA LEU A 210 0.39 -4.87 -18.04
C LEU A 210 1.71 -4.43 -18.68
N ALA A 211 1.66 -3.39 -19.52
CA ALA A 211 2.81 -2.92 -20.28
C ALA A 211 3.98 -2.46 -19.40
N SER A 212 3.75 -1.55 -18.44
CA SER A 212 4.85 -1.11 -17.56
C SER A 212 5.27 -2.17 -16.53
N LEU A 213 4.50 -3.26 -16.30
CA LEU A 213 4.92 -4.34 -15.41
C LEU A 213 5.98 -5.18 -16.12
N CYS A 214 5.75 -5.48 -17.41
CA CYS A 214 6.75 -6.11 -18.26
C CYS A 214 8.02 -5.25 -18.32
N VAL A 215 7.90 -3.94 -18.60
CA VAL A 215 9.05 -3.04 -18.67
C VAL A 215 9.80 -2.97 -17.33
N ALA A 216 9.09 -2.82 -16.21
CA ALA A 216 9.71 -2.79 -14.89
C ALA A 216 10.42 -4.11 -14.57
N GLY A 217 9.79 -5.26 -14.86
CA GLY A 217 10.38 -6.59 -14.64
C GLY A 217 11.64 -6.84 -15.46
N TYR A 218 11.61 -6.58 -16.77
CA TYR A 218 12.78 -6.75 -17.64
C TYR A 218 13.90 -5.76 -17.30
N THR A 219 13.55 -4.52 -16.93
CA THR A 219 14.52 -3.52 -16.49
C THR A 219 15.19 -3.97 -15.20
N ALA A 220 14.43 -4.42 -14.20
CA ALA A 220 14.99 -4.91 -12.95
C ALA A 220 15.97 -6.06 -13.16
N ILE A 221 15.63 -7.04 -14.03
CA ILE A 221 16.54 -8.17 -14.34
C ILE A 221 17.80 -7.70 -15.04
N THR A 222 17.67 -6.81 -16.02
CA THR A 222 18.80 -6.29 -16.78
C THR A 222 19.76 -5.54 -15.87
N VAL A 223 19.22 -4.65 -15.03
CA VAL A 223 20.01 -3.89 -14.06
C VAL A 223 20.66 -4.81 -13.04
N ARG A 224 19.94 -5.83 -12.55
CA ARG A 224 20.49 -6.83 -11.63
C ARG A 224 21.67 -7.59 -12.22
N LYS A 225 21.58 -8.01 -13.50
CA LYS A 225 22.69 -8.67 -14.21
C LYS A 225 23.93 -7.79 -14.31
N ILE A 226 23.75 -6.47 -14.37
CA ILE A 226 24.83 -5.48 -14.46
C ILE A 226 25.44 -5.21 -13.08
N VAL A 227 24.61 -5.01 -12.04
CA VAL A 227 25.05 -4.49 -10.73
C VAL A 227 25.52 -5.58 -9.77
N ARG A 228 25.06 -6.84 -9.91
CA ARG A 228 25.48 -8.02 -9.12
C ARG A 228 25.55 -7.79 -7.59
N THR A 229 24.64 -7.00 -7.04
CA THR A 229 24.56 -6.77 -5.60
C THR A 229 23.85 -7.92 -4.89
N GLU A 230 24.51 -8.53 -3.88
CA GLU A 230 23.86 -9.42 -2.93
C GLU A 230 22.93 -8.63 -2.00
N MET A 231 21.69 -9.11 -1.85
CA MET A 231 20.68 -8.47 -1.02
C MET A 231 20.73 -8.97 0.41
N ILE A 232 20.52 -8.03 1.33
CA ILE A 232 20.16 -8.32 2.71
C ILE A 232 18.62 -8.23 2.79
N PRO A 233 17.92 -9.17 3.44
CA PRO A 233 16.48 -9.05 3.64
C PRO A 233 16.14 -7.74 4.35
N ALA A 234 15.15 -7.01 3.83
CA ALA A 234 14.68 -5.79 4.48
C ALA A 234 14.15 -6.12 5.88
N GLU A 235 14.52 -5.32 6.88
CA GLU A 235 14.00 -5.49 8.23
C GLU A 235 12.46 -5.43 8.20
N PRO A 236 11.78 -6.43 8.78
CA PRO A 236 10.33 -6.49 8.75
C PRO A 236 9.76 -5.31 9.55
N MET A 237 9.03 -4.41 8.88
CA MET A 237 8.35 -3.33 9.57
C MET A 237 7.35 -3.87 10.59
N THR A 238 7.32 -3.30 11.79
CA THR A 238 6.39 -3.67 12.86
C THR A 238 4.96 -3.66 12.31
N LYS A 239 4.22 -4.76 12.49
CA LYS A 239 2.83 -4.82 12.07
C LYS A 239 2.03 -3.84 12.94
N PRO A 240 1.22 -2.94 12.36
CA PRO A 240 0.28 -2.18 13.18
C PRO A 240 -0.61 -3.18 13.95
N SER A 241 -0.83 -2.91 15.23
CA SER A 241 -1.63 -3.76 16.10
C SER A 241 -3.06 -3.89 15.53
N PRO A 242 -3.68 -5.08 15.62
CA PRO A 242 -5.07 -5.25 15.22
C PRO A 242 -5.97 -4.37 16.08
N PHE A 243 -7.08 -3.91 15.49
CA PHE A 243 -8.09 -3.13 16.21
C PHE A 243 -8.73 -3.96 17.31
N THR A 244 -9.01 -3.33 18.45
CA THR A 244 -9.68 -3.99 19.57
C THR A 244 -11.20 -3.95 19.38
N SER A 245 -11.92 -4.95 19.91
CA SER A 245 -13.38 -4.96 19.86
C SER A 245 -14.01 -3.74 20.55
N VAL A 246 -13.35 -3.21 21.59
CA VAL A 246 -13.79 -1.99 22.30
C VAL A 246 -13.72 -0.77 21.41
N GLU A 247 -12.65 -0.61 20.62
CA GLU A 247 -12.50 0.47 19.65
C GLU A 247 -13.64 0.42 18.60
N LEU A 248 -14.00 -0.78 18.15
CA LEU A 248 -15.08 -0.96 17.16
C LEU A 248 -16.44 -0.58 17.73
N TRP A 249 -16.76 -1.00 18.96
CA TRP A 249 -18.00 -0.62 19.63
C TRP A 249 -18.07 0.88 19.91
N ALA A 250 -16.95 1.51 20.31
CA ALA A 250 -16.88 2.95 20.53
C ALA A 250 -17.18 3.72 19.23
N TRP A 251 -16.56 3.36 18.11
CA TRP A 251 -16.84 3.99 16.82
C TRP A 251 -18.28 3.74 16.34
N THR A 252 -18.85 2.56 16.64
CA THR A 252 -20.25 2.24 16.32
C THR A 252 -21.21 3.12 17.12
N ALA A 253 -20.94 3.33 18.41
CA ALA A 253 -21.73 4.21 19.25
C ALA A 253 -21.66 5.67 18.76
N ILE A 254 -20.46 6.16 18.40
CA ILE A 254 -20.27 7.49 17.83
C ILE A 254 -21.07 7.63 16.53
N TYR A 255 -20.97 6.64 15.63
CA TYR A 255 -21.71 6.64 14.36
C TYR A 255 -23.22 6.76 14.59
N ILE A 256 -23.81 5.90 15.42
CA ILE A 256 -25.26 5.90 15.67
C ILE A 256 -25.71 7.22 16.33
N LEU A 257 -25.00 7.67 17.37
CA LEU A 257 -25.37 8.88 18.11
C LEU A 257 -25.33 10.12 17.21
N THR A 258 -24.28 10.26 16.42
CA THR A 258 -24.09 11.42 15.54
C THR A 258 -24.96 11.37 14.29
N PHE A 259 -25.30 10.18 13.80
CA PHE A 259 -26.28 9.97 12.73
C PHE A 259 -27.68 10.41 13.18
N ILE A 260 -28.13 9.99 14.37
CA ILE A 260 -29.42 10.41 14.92
C ILE A 260 -29.44 11.93 15.14
N LEU A 261 -28.37 12.50 15.71
CA LEU A 261 -28.25 13.94 15.89
C LEU A 261 -28.37 14.71 14.57
N ALA A 262 -27.72 14.21 13.50
CA ALA A 262 -27.78 14.83 12.19
C ALA A 262 -29.17 14.73 11.53
N LEU A 263 -29.98 13.72 11.88
CA LEU A 263 -31.37 13.61 11.41
C LEU A 263 -32.32 14.52 12.19
N VAL A 264 -32.15 14.61 13.51
CA VAL A 264 -33.03 15.42 14.37
C VAL A 264 -32.71 16.91 14.24
N SER A 265 -31.44 17.27 14.02
CA SER A 265 -30.98 18.66 13.98
C SER A 265 -29.90 18.85 12.90
N PRO A 266 -30.27 18.98 11.61
CA PRO A 266 -29.33 18.99 10.48
C PRO A 266 -28.36 20.19 10.43
N ILE A 267 -28.56 21.20 11.28
CA ILE A 267 -27.73 22.42 11.38
C ILE A 267 -27.21 22.61 12.83
N ALA A 268 -27.20 21.54 13.65
CA ALA A 268 -26.79 21.64 15.06
C ALA A 268 -25.38 22.21 15.25
N LEU A 269 -24.44 21.91 14.34
CA LEU A 269 -23.07 22.42 14.35
C LEU A 269 -22.86 23.64 13.42
N GLY A 270 -23.95 24.33 13.07
CA GLY A 270 -23.96 25.57 12.29
C GLY A 270 -24.09 25.39 10.78
N THR A 271 -23.54 24.33 10.20
CA THR A 271 -23.73 24.00 8.78
C THR A 271 -24.04 22.51 8.61
N SER A 272 -24.65 22.14 7.46
CA SER A 272 -24.97 20.74 7.16
C SER A 272 -23.71 19.88 7.11
N ALA A 273 -22.68 20.32 6.37
CA ALA A 273 -21.37 19.68 6.33
C ALA A 273 -20.77 19.41 7.73
N ARG A 274 -20.79 20.38 8.65
CA ARG A 274 -20.25 20.20 10.02
C ARG A 274 -21.06 19.25 10.88
N THR A 275 -22.36 19.18 10.64
CA THR A 275 -23.26 18.27 11.36
C THR A 275 -23.15 16.84 10.81
N CYS A 276 -22.92 16.69 9.51
CA CYS A 276 -22.72 15.39 8.86
C CYS A 276 -21.30 14.82 9.07
N LEU A 277 -20.31 15.69 9.29
CA LEU A 277 -18.91 15.35 9.52
C LEU A 277 -18.70 14.19 10.50
N PRO A 278 -19.19 14.22 11.76
CA PRO A 278 -18.85 13.20 12.73
C PRO A 278 -19.37 11.80 12.36
N PHE A 279 -20.58 11.68 11.81
CA PHE A 279 -21.13 10.37 11.44
C PHE A 279 -20.48 9.85 10.15
N LEU A 280 -20.22 10.71 9.16
CA LEU A 280 -19.56 10.30 7.92
C LEU A 280 -18.12 9.88 8.19
N LEU A 281 -17.42 10.61 9.07
CA LEU A 281 -16.10 10.21 9.55
C LEU A 281 -16.16 8.86 10.27
N ALA A 282 -17.10 8.68 11.20
CA ALA A 282 -17.28 7.42 11.91
C ALA A 282 -17.61 6.25 10.96
N ALA A 283 -18.43 6.47 9.93
CA ALA A 283 -18.74 5.47 8.92
C ALA A 283 -17.48 5.03 8.14
N THR A 284 -16.64 5.99 7.74
CA THR A 284 -15.37 5.68 7.04
C THR A 284 -14.41 4.88 7.93
N VAL A 285 -14.31 5.23 9.21
CA VAL A 285 -13.49 4.53 10.21
C VAL A 285 -14.00 3.13 10.47
N LEU A 286 -15.31 2.96 10.67
CA LEU A 286 -15.92 1.65 10.87
C LEU A 286 -15.73 0.74 9.65
N GLY A 287 -15.94 1.28 8.44
CA GLY A 287 -15.69 0.54 7.20
C GLY A 287 -14.24 0.05 7.10
N TYR A 288 -13.27 0.85 7.55
CA TYR A 288 -11.86 0.45 7.61
C TYR A 288 -11.61 -0.65 8.63
N MET A 289 -12.11 -0.48 9.85
CA MET A 289 -11.93 -1.45 10.92
C MET A 289 -12.55 -2.80 10.55
N LEU A 290 -13.79 -2.80 10.06
CA LEU A 290 -14.49 -3.99 9.59
C LEU A 290 -13.77 -4.63 8.39
N GLY A 291 -13.38 -3.84 7.39
CA GLY A 291 -12.64 -4.34 6.22
C GLY A 291 -11.28 -4.94 6.58
N SER A 292 -10.58 -4.34 7.54
CA SER A 292 -9.29 -4.85 8.04
C SER A 292 -9.42 -6.16 8.82
N GLY A 293 -10.60 -6.46 9.39
CA GLY A 293 -10.91 -7.67 10.14
C GLY A 293 -11.33 -8.88 9.28
N LEU A 294 -11.57 -8.70 7.98
CA LEU A 294 -12.07 -9.78 7.10
C LEU A 294 -11.06 -10.93 6.93
N PRO A 295 -11.50 -12.18 6.65
CA PRO A 295 -10.59 -13.29 6.36
C PRO A 295 -9.81 -13.07 5.05
N SER A 296 -8.61 -13.65 4.93
CA SER A 296 -7.67 -13.41 3.81
C SER A 296 -8.25 -13.72 2.43
N ASN A 297 -9.17 -14.68 2.32
CA ASN A 297 -9.87 -15.01 1.07
C ASN A 297 -10.80 -13.89 0.60
N VAL A 298 -11.43 -13.18 1.54
CA VAL A 298 -12.35 -12.08 1.25
C VAL A 298 -11.58 -10.79 1.00
N LYS A 299 -10.44 -10.56 1.69
CA LYS A 299 -9.58 -9.38 1.48
C LYS A 299 -9.04 -9.22 0.06
N LYS A 300 -8.89 -10.33 -0.69
CA LYS A 300 -8.48 -10.30 -2.11
C LYS A 300 -9.47 -9.53 -2.99
N VAL A 301 -10.75 -9.58 -2.62
CA VAL A 301 -11.85 -8.96 -3.37
C VAL A 301 -12.32 -7.68 -2.68
N PHE A 302 -12.55 -7.73 -1.36
CA PHE A 302 -12.95 -6.62 -0.52
C PHE A 302 -11.74 -6.06 0.22
N HIS A 303 -10.96 -5.26 -0.50
CA HIS A 303 -9.87 -4.51 0.10
C HIS A 303 -10.41 -3.57 1.19
N PRO A 304 -9.75 -3.40 2.35
CA PRO A 304 -10.24 -2.52 3.42
C PRO A 304 -10.64 -1.12 2.92
N ILE A 305 -9.87 -0.54 2.01
CA ILE A 305 -10.16 0.74 1.33
C ILE A 305 -11.52 0.75 0.61
N ILE A 306 -11.87 -0.34 -0.10
CA ILE A 306 -13.16 -0.45 -0.81
C ILE A 306 -14.29 -0.58 0.19
N CYS A 307 -14.10 -1.36 1.26
CA CYS A 307 -15.07 -1.45 2.36
C CYS A 307 -15.31 -0.08 3.02
N CYS A 308 -14.27 0.74 3.19
CA CYS A 308 -14.41 2.10 3.71
C CYS A 308 -15.29 2.97 2.81
N ALA A 309 -14.96 2.99 1.52
CA ALA A 309 -15.68 3.80 0.54
C ALA A 309 -17.16 3.39 0.48
N PHE A 310 -17.41 2.09 0.37
CA PHE A 310 -18.77 1.55 0.32
C PHE A 310 -19.56 1.81 1.62
N ALA A 311 -18.93 1.70 2.79
CA ALA A 311 -19.58 2.00 4.06
C ALA A 311 -19.97 3.49 4.18
N ALA A 312 -19.10 4.40 3.72
CA ALA A 312 -19.38 5.82 3.69
C ALA A 312 -20.49 6.17 2.68
N ASP A 313 -20.47 5.56 1.49
CA ASP A 313 -21.50 5.74 0.46
C ASP A 313 -22.86 5.22 0.96
N LEU A 314 -22.89 4.08 1.64
CA LEU A 314 -24.11 3.53 2.24
C LEU A 314 -24.64 4.44 3.35
N ALA A 315 -23.77 4.98 4.20
CA ALA A 315 -24.15 5.93 5.24
C ALA A 315 -24.69 7.24 4.63
N ALA A 316 -24.07 7.74 3.57
CA ALA A 316 -24.52 8.92 2.85
C ALA A 316 -25.86 8.69 2.14
N LEU A 317 -26.06 7.52 1.53
CA LEU A 317 -27.32 7.11 0.93
C LEU A 317 -28.43 7.00 1.99
N ALA A 318 -28.15 6.37 3.12
CA ALA A 318 -29.11 6.25 4.22
C ALA A 318 -29.50 7.64 4.74
N TYR A 319 -28.53 8.50 5.04
CA TYR A 319 -28.79 9.87 5.51
C TYR A 319 -29.56 10.70 4.47
N GLY A 320 -29.17 10.64 3.19
CA GLY A 320 -29.83 11.35 2.10
C GLY A 320 -31.27 10.86 1.86
N TYR A 321 -31.55 9.58 2.11
CA TYR A 321 -32.91 9.01 2.05
C TYR A 321 -33.78 9.54 3.19
N PHE A 322 -33.29 9.51 4.43
CA PHE A 322 -34.05 9.98 5.59
C PHE A 322 -34.22 11.51 5.61
N SER A 323 -33.18 12.26 5.22
CA SER A 323 -33.19 13.72 5.20
C SER A 323 -33.82 14.32 3.93
N ARG A 324 -34.19 13.48 2.95
CA ARG A 324 -34.73 13.88 1.63
C ARG A 324 -33.82 14.81 0.81
N SER A 325 -32.55 14.96 1.19
CA SER A 325 -31.53 15.76 0.49
C SER A 325 -30.92 15.04 -0.71
N GLY A 326 -31.05 13.70 -0.76
CA GLY A 326 -30.41 12.87 -1.77
C GLY A 326 -28.94 12.58 -1.47
N MET A 327 -28.39 11.53 -2.08
CA MET A 327 -27.01 11.08 -1.86
C MET A 327 -26.00 12.16 -2.31
N ASP A 328 -26.27 12.82 -3.43
CA ASP A 328 -25.32 13.76 -4.05
C ASP A 328 -24.99 14.95 -3.13
N ALA A 329 -26.01 15.50 -2.45
CA ALA A 329 -25.83 16.59 -1.49
C ALA A 329 -24.93 16.17 -0.32
N VAL A 330 -25.11 14.95 0.19
CA VAL A 330 -24.34 14.43 1.33
C VAL A 330 -22.89 14.14 0.94
N LEU A 331 -22.64 13.65 -0.29
CA LEU A 331 -21.27 13.48 -0.78
C LEU A 331 -20.60 14.84 -1.07
N ALA A 332 -21.36 15.87 -1.47
CA ALA A 332 -20.84 17.23 -1.59
C ALA A 332 -20.48 17.82 -0.21
N ASP A 333 -21.30 17.57 0.82
CA ASP A 333 -21.01 17.93 2.21
C ASP A 333 -19.85 17.12 2.82
N TYR A 334 -19.62 15.91 2.32
CA TYR A 334 -18.51 15.07 2.75
C TYR A 334 -17.14 15.64 2.34
N LEU A 335 -17.04 16.21 1.12
CA LEU A 335 -15.82 16.85 0.60
C LEU A 335 -16.15 18.22 0.03
N THR A 336 -16.20 19.22 0.90
CA THR A 336 -16.60 20.58 0.52
C THR A 336 -15.47 21.33 -0.21
N LYS A 337 -14.20 20.93 0.02
CA LYS A 337 -12.99 21.63 -0.44
C LYS A 337 -12.88 23.07 0.08
N VAL A 338 -13.65 23.42 1.11
CA VAL A 338 -13.68 24.77 1.70
C VAL A 338 -13.17 24.71 3.14
N SER A 339 -12.07 25.42 3.41
CA SER A 339 -11.42 25.44 4.73
C SER A 339 -12.30 25.99 5.85
N SER A 340 -13.25 26.88 5.52
CA SER A 340 -14.17 27.49 6.49
C SER A 340 -15.28 26.54 6.95
N ASN A 341 -15.64 25.54 6.14
CA ASN A 341 -16.68 24.55 6.44
C ASN A 341 -16.21 23.15 6.01
N PRO A 342 -15.24 22.56 6.74
CA PRO A 342 -14.66 21.29 6.37
C PRO A 342 -15.68 20.17 6.53
N GLY A 343 -15.78 19.29 5.53
CA GLY A 343 -16.44 18.00 5.64
C GLY A 343 -15.54 16.93 6.26
N ALA A 344 -16.08 15.72 6.43
CA ALA A 344 -15.30 14.59 6.94
C ALA A 344 -14.11 14.25 6.03
N GLY A 345 -14.31 14.30 4.71
CA GLY A 345 -13.28 14.08 3.70
C GLY A 345 -12.17 15.13 3.71
N ASP A 346 -12.50 16.40 3.97
CA ASP A 346 -11.52 17.48 4.04
C ASP A 346 -10.58 17.32 5.23
N ILE A 347 -11.09 16.86 6.38
CA ILE A 347 -10.27 16.54 7.54
C ILE A 347 -9.29 15.42 7.20
N LEU A 348 -9.79 14.32 6.62
CA LEU A 348 -8.98 13.15 6.28
C LEU A 348 -7.90 13.47 5.24
N MET A 349 -8.27 14.20 4.18
CA MET A 349 -7.32 14.69 3.17
C MET A 349 -6.34 15.72 3.75
N GLY A 350 -6.72 16.44 4.82
CA GLY A 350 -5.85 17.33 5.56
C GLY A 350 -4.61 16.63 6.12
N PHE A 351 -4.72 15.36 6.50
CA PHE A 351 -3.60 14.55 7.01
C PHE A 351 -2.63 14.07 5.92
N LEU A 352 -2.96 14.24 4.64
CA LEU A 352 -2.15 13.72 3.54
C LEU A 352 -0.74 14.33 3.48
N GLY A 353 -0.61 15.60 3.88
CA GLY A 353 0.69 16.26 3.97
C GLY A 353 1.55 15.66 5.10
N SER A 354 0.95 15.43 6.27
CA SER A 354 1.60 14.76 7.40
C SER A 354 2.00 13.32 7.08
N VAL A 355 1.20 12.60 6.29
CA VAL A 355 1.56 11.29 5.75
C VAL A 355 2.86 11.36 4.94
N ILE A 356 2.95 12.30 4.01
CA ILE A 356 4.13 12.45 3.14
C ILE A 356 5.37 12.81 3.96
N ILE A 357 5.24 13.71 4.93
CA ILE A 357 6.34 14.04 5.86
C ILE A 357 6.75 12.80 6.67
N SER A 358 5.78 11.99 7.12
CA SER A 358 6.07 10.77 7.89
C SER A 358 6.85 9.71 7.10
N PHE A 359 6.78 9.73 5.77
CA PHE A 359 7.55 8.83 4.91
C PHE A 359 9.06 9.09 5.00
N ALA A 360 9.49 10.30 5.37
CA ALA A 360 10.90 10.61 5.62
C ALA A 360 11.51 9.69 6.70
N PHE A 361 10.77 9.45 7.79
CA PHE A 361 11.19 8.56 8.87
C PHE A 361 11.28 7.11 8.39
N SER A 362 10.31 6.66 7.58
CA SER A 362 10.32 5.30 7.02
C SER A 362 11.50 5.09 6.06
N MET A 363 11.77 6.07 5.20
CA MET A 363 12.94 6.06 4.31
C MET A 363 14.26 6.09 5.10
N PHE A 364 14.30 6.84 6.21
CA PHE A 364 15.47 6.87 7.08
C PHE A 364 15.74 5.53 7.77
N LYS A 365 14.70 4.80 8.20
CA LYS A 365 14.86 3.43 8.74
C LYS A 365 15.51 2.51 7.71
N GLN A 366 15.06 2.59 6.46
CA GLN A 366 15.56 1.74 5.36
C GLN A 366 16.78 2.32 4.61
N ARG A 367 17.38 3.42 5.09
CA ARG A 367 18.44 4.15 4.38
C ARG A 367 19.64 3.30 3.98
N LYS A 368 20.04 2.34 4.82
CA LYS A 368 21.18 1.44 4.54
C LYS A 368 20.88 0.53 3.35
N LEU A 369 19.66 -0.01 3.29
CA LEU A 369 19.18 -0.83 2.19
C LEU A 369 19.09 -0.01 0.90
N VAL A 370 18.47 1.18 0.98
CA VAL A 370 18.33 2.10 -0.15
C VAL A 370 19.71 2.52 -0.69
N LYS A 371 20.68 2.84 0.18
CA LYS A 371 22.03 3.25 -0.23
C LYS A 371 22.78 2.11 -0.92
N ARG A 372 22.65 0.87 -0.43
CA ARG A 372 23.30 -0.32 -1.02
C ARG A 372 22.74 -0.67 -2.39
N HIS A 373 21.43 -0.52 -2.57
CA HIS A 373 20.72 -0.81 -3.83
C HIS A 373 20.33 0.45 -4.61
N ALA A 374 20.99 1.59 -4.34
CA ALA A 374 20.58 2.89 -4.87
C ALA A 374 20.59 2.89 -6.40
N ALA A 375 21.69 2.43 -7.00
CA ALA A 375 21.81 2.37 -8.46
C ALA A 375 20.67 1.56 -9.08
N GLU A 376 20.33 0.41 -8.49
CA GLU A 376 19.30 -0.49 -8.98
C GLU A 376 17.87 0.09 -8.81
N ILE A 377 17.57 0.65 -7.64
CA ILE A 377 16.29 1.27 -7.34
C ILE A 377 16.08 2.52 -8.20
N PHE A 378 17.05 3.44 -8.25
CA PHE A 378 16.89 4.68 -9.01
C PHE A 378 16.83 4.43 -10.52
N SER A 379 17.67 3.55 -11.08
CA SER A 379 17.63 3.28 -12.51
C SER A 379 16.31 2.61 -12.92
N SER A 380 15.84 1.63 -12.15
CA SER A 380 14.59 0.94 -12.45
C SER A 380 13.37 1.85 -12.29
N VAL A 381 13.32 2.69 -11.25
CA VAL A 381 12.23 3.65 -11.03
C VAL A 381 12.22 4.74 -12.10
N ILE A 382 13.37 5.30 -12.49
CA ILE A 382 13.43 6.34 -13.53
C ILE A 382 12.91 5.78 -14.86
N ILE A 383 13.38 4.59 -15.26
CA ILE A 383 12.95 3.96 -16.51
C ILE A 383 11.45 3.61 -16.47
N ALA A 384 11.00 2.98 -15.38
CA ALA A 384 9.60 2.57 -15.22
C ALA A 384 8.63 3.76 -15.17
N THR A 385 8.97 4.82 -14.43
CA THR A 385 8.15 6.03 -14.33
C THR A 385 8.12 6.78 -15.65
N THR A 386 9.27 6.98 -16.30
CA THR A 386 9.35 7.62 -17.62
C THR A 386 8.48 6.86 -18.62
N PHE A 387 8.68 5.54 -18.74
CA PHE A 387 7.88 4.72 -19.63
C PHE A 387 6.39 4.78 -19.29
N SER A 388 6.01 4.68 -18.01
CA SER A 388 4.60 4.73 -17.60
C SER A 388 3.94 6.07 -17.91
N LEU A 389 4.62 7.19 -17.63
CA LEU A 389 4.12 8.53 -17.93
C LEU A 389 3.93 8.74 -19.44
N TYR A 390 4.95 8.49 -20.24
CA TYR A 390 4.90 8.67 -21.69
C TYR A 390 3.91 7.71 -22.35
N SER A 391 3.89 6.43 -21.94
CA SER A 391 2.94 5.43 -22.46
C SER A 391 1.50 5.86 -22.18
N THR A 392 1.20 6.33 -20.97
CA THR A 392 -0.14 6.80 -20.60
C THR A 392 -0.55 8.02 -21.41
N ALA A 393 0.35 8.99 -21.57
CA ALA A 393 0.10 10.20 -22.33
C ALA A 393 -0.14 9.91 -23.83
N ILE A 394 0.68 9.03 -24.43
CA ILE A 394 0.57 8.66 -25.85
C ILE A 394 -0.72 7.88 -26.09
N ILE A 395 -1.02 6.86 -25.28
CA ILE A 395 -2.24 6.05 -25.44
C ILE A 395 -3.48 6.89 -25.16
N GLY A 396 -3.45 7.75 -24.13
CA GLY A 396 -4.56 8.67 -23.84
C GLY A 396 -4.91 9.57 -25.03
N ARG A 397 -3.88 10.12 -25.70
CA ARG A 397 -4.07 10.90 -26.94
C ARG A 397 -4.53 10.04 -28.12
N ALA A 398 -3.94 8.87 -28.32
CA ALA A 398 -4.28 7.97 -29.42
C ALA A 398 -5.75 7.49 -29.36
N VAL A 399 -6.26 7.27 -28.16
CA VAL A 399 -7.64 6.84 -27.91
C VAL A 399 -8.62 8.03 -27.88
N GLY A 400 -8.12 9.27 -28.02
CA GLY A 400 -8.92 10.49 -28.02
C GLY A 400 -9.64 10.70 -26.69
N LEU A 401 -8.94 10.50 -25.57
CA LEU A 401 -9.45 10.81 -24.24
C LEU A 401 -9.27 12.31 -23.97
N GLU A 402 -10.24 12.93 -23.30
CA GLU A 402 -10.14 14.33 -22.89
C GLU A 402 -8.83 14.60 -22.12
N SER A 403 -8.23 15.76 -22.34
CA SER A 403 -6.96 16.15 -21.70
C SER A 403 -7.08 16.12 -20.18
N THR A 404 -8.21 16.56 -19.64
CA THR A 404 -8.55 16.61 -18.21
C THR A 404 -8.48 15.21 -17.57
N PHE A 405 -9.07 14.20 -18.22
CA PHE A 405 -9.03 12.82 -17.75
C PHE A 405 -7.66 12.18 -17.93
N THR A 406 -6.98 12.48 -19.04
CA THR A 406 -5.62 11.99 -19.30
C THR A 406 -4.64 12.45 -18.22
N ILE A 407 -4.71 13.72 -17.80
CA ILE A 407 -3.85 14.27 -16.74
C ILE A 407 -4.18 13.60 -15.39
N SER A 408 -5.46 13.35 -15.11
CA SER A 408 -5.90 12.74 -13.85
C SER A 408 -5.43 11.28 -13.69
N ILE A 409 -5.34 10.51 -14.79
CA ILE A 409 -4.86 9.11 -14.75
C ILE A 409 -3.34 8.99 -14.92
N LEU A 410 -2.63 10.10 -15.15
CA LEU A 410 -1.20 10.12 -15.40
C LEU A 410 -0.37 9.57 -14.22
N PRO A 411 -0.62 9.96 -12.95
CA PRO A 411 0.15 9.46 -11.81
C PRO A 411 -0.37 8.12 -11.24
N ARG A 412 -0.96 7.24 -12.08
CA ARG A 412 -1.53 5.95 -11.66
C ARG A 412 -0.54 4.95 -11.02
N CYS A 413 0.77 5.19 -11.14
CA CYS A 413 1.83 4.30 -10.64
C CYS A 413 2.57 4.84 -9.41
N ILE A 414 2.07 5.92 -8.81
CA ILE A 414 2.64 6.53 -7.61
C ILE A 414 1.66 6.27 -6.45
N THR A 415 2.15 6.27 -5.21
CA THR A 415 1.30 6.22 -4.02
C THR A 415 0.21 7.27 -4.04
N VAL A 416 -1.01 6.89 -3.67
CA VAL A 416 -2.20 7.77 -3.68
C VAL A 416 -1.91 9.12 -3.02
N ALA A 417 -1.24 9.14 -1.86
CA ALA A 417 -0.90 10.38 -1.16
C ALA A 417 -0.03 11.35 -1.98
N LEU A 418 0.99 10.80 -2.64
CA LEU A 418 1.89 11.55 -3.51
C LEU A 418 1.17 11.94 -4.81
N ALA A 419 0.39 11.02 -5.39
CA ALA A 419 -0.38 11.26 -6.62
C ALA A 419 -1.38 12.41 -6.45
N LEU A 420 -2.15 12.41 -5.36
CA LEU A 420 -3.09 13.49 -5.03
C LEU A 420 -2.38 14.83 -4.82
N SER A 421 -1.18 14.82 -4.23
CA SER A 421 -0.36 16.03 -4.05
C SER A 421 0.25 16.56 -5.34
N ILE A 422 0.48 15.69 -6.33
CA ILE A 422 0.96 16.07 -7.65
C ILE A 422 -0.19 16.57 -8.52
N VAL A 423 -1.35 15.90 -8.44
CA VAL A 423 -2.55 16.26 -9.22
C VAL A 423 -3.13 17.60 -8.82
N SER A 424 -3.01 17.99 -7.55
CA SER A 424 -3.41 19.33 -7.12
C SER A 424 -2.62 20.47 -7.77
N LEU A 425 -1.49 20.17 -8.43
CA LEU A 425 -0.71 21.16 -9.21
C LEU A 425 -1.27 21.40 -10.61
N PHE A 426 -2.05 20.46 -11.13
CA PHE A 426 -2.61 20.53 -12.48
C PHE A 426 -4.03 21.07 -12.40
N GLU A 427 -4.24 22.28 -12.93
CA GLU A 427 -5.57 22.87 -13.04
C GLU A 427 -6.48 22.00 -13.91
N GLY A 428 -7.71 21.76 -13.43
CA GLY A 428 -8.72 20.92 -14.09
C GLY A 428 -8.67 19.43 -13.76
N ALA A 429 -7.61 18.90 -13.15
CA ALA A 429 -7.50 17.48 -12.87
C ALA A 429 -8.43 17.01 -11.72
N ASN A 430 -9.04 15.84 -11.88
CA ASN A 430 -9.98 15.26 -10.92
C ASN A 430 -9.26 14.38 -9.90
N SER A 431 -9.19 14.83 -8.65
CA SER A 431 -8.58 14.09 -7.54
C SER A 431 -9.24 12.74 -7.29
N SER A 432 -10.57 12.67 -7.40
CA SER A 432 -11.35 11.44 -7.23
C SER A 432 -10.99 10.38 -8.26
N LEU A 433 -10.93 10.78 -9.54
CA LEU A 433 -10.53 9.89 -10.64
C LEU A 433 -9.07 9.44 -10.49
N THR A 434 -8.19 10.32 -10.03
CA THR A 434 -6.77 10.00 -9.75
C THR A 434 -6.66 8.93 -8.67
N ALA A 435 -7.31 9.14 -7.52
CA ALA A 435 -7.29 8.18 -6.43
C ALA A 435 -7.87 6.83 -6.88
N ALA A 436 -8.99 6.84 -7.60
CA ALA A 436 -9.58 5.63 -8.16
C ALA A 436 -8.63 4.91 -9.13
N ALA A 437 -7.99 5.63 -10.05
CA ALA A 437 -7.03 5.08 -10.99
C ALA A 437 -5.85 4.42 -10.29
N VAL A 438 -5.26 5.08 -9.28
CA VAL A 438 -4.17 4.53 -8.48
C VAL A 438 -4.64 3.31 -7.69
N VAL A 439 -5.82 3.38 -7.07
CA VAL A 439 -6.36 2.30 -6.22
C VAL A 439 -6.70 1.05 -7.02
N VAL A 440 -7.36 1.21 -8.16
CA VAL A 440 -7.66 0.12 -9.08
C VAL A 440 -6.36 -0.49 -9.61
N THR A 441 -5.40 0.35 -10.04
CA THR A 441 -4.11 -0.14 -10.56
C THR A 441 -3.33 -0.91 -9.48
N GLY A 442 -3.34 -0.43 -8.23
CA GLY A 442 -2.68 -1.11 -7.11
C GLY A 442 -3.38 -2.42 -6.72
N LEU A 443 -4.71 -2.47 -6.71
CA LEU A 443 -5.47 -3.69 -6.40
C LEU A 443 -5.31 -4.77 -7.48
N VAL A 444 -5.35 -4.36 -8.76
CA VAL A 444 -5.05 -5.26 -9.89
C VAL A 444 -3.60 -5.73 -9.80
N GLY A 445 -2.67 -4.83 -9.49
CA GLY A 445 -1.29 -5.17 -9.13
C GLY A 445 -1.22 -6.27 -8.08
N ALA A 446 -1.91 -6.10 -6.96
CA ALA A 446 -1.78 -7.00 -5.84
C ALA A 446 -2.26 -8.42 -6.09
N ASN A 447 -3.35 -8.55 -6.84
CA ASN A 447 -3.92 -9.86 -7.12
C ASN A 447 -3.24 -10.56 -8.31
N PHE A 448 -2.77 -9.81 -9.31
CA PHE A 448 -2.32 -10.39 -10.58
C PHE A 448 -0.81 -10.33 -10.82
N VAL A 449 -0.02 -9.57 -10.04
CA VAL A 449 1.42 -9.41 -10.27
C VAL A 449 2.15 -10.76 -10.28
N GLN A 450 1.86 -11.65 -9.32
CA GLN A 450 2.56 -12.94 -9.19
C GLN A 450 2.24 -13.83 -10.39
N ALA A 451 0.96 -13.94 -10.76
CA ALA A 451 0.52 -14.74 -11.90
C ALA A 451 1.13 -14.25 -13.23
N VAL A 452 1.28 -12.93 -13.42
CA VAL A 452 1.93 -12.38 -14.61
C VAL A 452 3.44 -12.64 -14.59
N MET A 453 4.10 -12.50 -13.45
CA MET A 453 5.54 -12.80 -13.32
C MET A 453 5.84 -14.28 -13.55
N ASP A 454 4.97 -15.18 -13.10
CA ASP A 454 5.06 -16.62 -13.37
C ASP A 454 4.93 -16.91 -14.88
N LYS A 455 3.97 -16.26 -15.56
CA LYS A 455 3.82 -16.38 -17.02
C LYS A 455 5.00 -15.83 -17.80
N LEU A 456 5.65 -14.77 -17.31
CA LEU A 456 6.84 -14.19 -17.91
C LEU A 456 8.13 -14.98 -17.60
N GLN A 457 8.02 -16.11 -16.88
CA GLN A 457 9.16 -16.93 -16.42
C GLN A 457 10.19 -16.15 -15.61
N LEU A 458 9.74 -15.10 -14.92
CA LEU A 458 10.58 -14.30 -14.03
C LEU A 458 10.61 -14.96 -12.65
N HIS A 459 11.43 -16.01 -12.53
CA HIS A 459 11.60 -16.78 -11.30
C HIS A 459 12.53 -16.12 -10.28
N ASP A 460 13.15 -15.02 -10.66
CA ASP A 460 14.05 -14.28 -9.79
C ASP A 460 13.23 -13.55 -8.70
N PRO A 461 13.29 -13.98 -7.42
CA PRO A 461 12.49 -13.39 -6.35
C PRO A 461 12.82 -11.90 -6.11
N ILE A 462 14.01 -11.47 -6.54
CA ILE A 462 14.50 -10.10 -6.38
C ILE A 462 13.92 -9.20 -7.47
N ALA A 463 13.95 -9.66 -8.72
CA ALA A 463 13.26 -8.99 -9.81
C ALA A 463 11.75 -8.91 -9.55
N ARG A 464 11.16 -9.96 -8.96
CA ARG A 464 9.76 -9.95 -8.51
C ARG A 464 9.53 -8.90 -7.44
N GLY A 465 10.40 -8.82 -6.43
CA GLY A 465 10.32 -7.82 -5.35
C GLY A 465 10.37 -6.39 -5.89
N ILE A 466 11.30 -6.09 -6.80
CA ILE A 466 11.48 -4.74 -7.39
C ILE A 466 10.34 -4.41 -8.37
N ALA A 467 9.94 -5.34 -9.23
CA ALA A 467 8.81 -5.16 -10.13
C ALA A 467 7.49 -4.96 -9.37
N THR A 468 7.33 -5.68 -8.25
CA THR A 468 6.21 -5.49 -7.33
C THR A 468 6.30 -4.12 -6.65
N ALA A 469 7.44 -3.77 -6.05
CA ALA A 469 7.61 -2.50 -5.32
C ALA A 469 7.40 -1.26 -6.21
N SER A 470 7.95 -1.27 -7.43
CA SER A 470 7.78 -0.19 -8.41
C SER A 470 6.34 -0.02 -8.90
N ARG A 471 5.55 -1.10 -8.91
CA ARG A 471 4.12 -1.08 -9.27
C ARG A 471 3.19 -0.78 -8.13
N PHE A 472 3.56 -1.19 -6.93
CA PHE A 472 2.72 -1.08 -5.76
C PHE A 472 2.77 0.28 -5.10
N SER A 473 3.82 1.07 -5.37
CA SER A 473 4.12 2.38 -4.79
C SER A 473 3.21 2.66 -3.58
N PHE A 474 3.45 1.91 -2.50
CA PHE A 474 2.85 2.08 -1.18
C PHE A 474 1.32 2.03 -1.02
N MET A 475 0.56 1.33 -1.86
CA MET A 475 -0.80 0.94 -1.47
C MET A 475 -0.74 -0.35 -0.65
N ASP A 476 -0.70 -0.18 0.67
CA ASP A 476 -0.60 -1.23 1.68
C ASP A 476 0.72 -2.05 1.65
N PHE A 477 1.70 -1.57 2.42
CA PHE A 477 2.84 -2.39 2.88
C PHE A 477 2.40 -3.68 3.60
N THR A 478 1.13 -3.77 3.98
CA THR A 478 0.45 -4.96 4.50
C THR A 478 0.42 -6.11 3.48
N TYR A 479 0.34 -5.85 2.18
CA TYR A 479 0.32 -6.87 1.13
C TYR A 479 1.72 -7.36 0.72
N PHE A 480 2.76 -6.53 0.88
CA PHE A 480 4.17 -6.96 0.71
C PHE A 480 4.54 -8.07 1.70
N ARG A 481 3.79 -8.20 2.80
CA ARG A 481 3.93 -9.24 3.83
C ARG A 481 3.31 -10.60 3.46
N MET A 482 2.52 -10.68 2.39
CA MET A 482 1.89 -11.93 1.92
C MET A 482 2.62 -12.61 0.77
N ILE A 483 3.79 -12.09 0.37
CA ILE A 483 4.67 -12.77 -0.57
C ILE A 483 5.61 -13.64 0.27
N PRO A 484 5.42 -14.97 0.31
CA PRO A 484 6.48 -15.84 0.79
C PRO A 484 7.68 -15.63 -0.13
N LEU A 485 8.79 -15.16 0.43
CA LEU A 485 10.09 -15.19 -0.24
C LEU A 485 10.52 -16.64 -0.49
#